data_AF-A0A2V3A0T6-F1
#
_entry.id   AF-A0A2V3A0T6-F1
#
_cell.length_a   1.000
_cell.length_b   1.000
_cell.length_c   1.000
_cell.angle_alpha   90.00
_cell.angle_beta   90.00
_cell.angle_gamma   90.00
#
_symmetry.space_group_name_H-M   'P 1'
#
loop_
_entity.id
_entity.type
_entity.pdbx_description
1 polymer ?
#
loop_
_entity_poly.entity_id
_entity_poly.type
_entity_poly.pdbx_seq_one_letter_code
_entity_poly.pdbx_strand_id
1 'polypeptide(L)' 'MTVFEEIANDVAFKLVVCLQACGKGQADSIRNDVGMMWLGFYMEWVTVGKVLKTLMIKRGWIKVPPYYYPPGSPQQ' A
#
# COMPACT_ATOMS: atom_id res chain seq x y z
N MET A 1 -1.19 -20.70 7.10
CA MET A 1 -0.40 -19.49 6.86
C MET A 1 1.03 -19.92 6.67
N THR A 2 1.54 -19.84 5.44
CA THR A 2 2.94 -20.22 5.15
C THR A 2 3.90 -19.11 5.55
N VAL A 3 5.16 -19.43 5.84
CA VAL A 3 6.21 -18.44 6.21
C VAL A 3 6.31 -17.30 5.18
N PHE A 4 6.10 -17.61 3.90
CA PHE A 4 6.13 -16.61 2.82
C PHE A 4 4.96 -15.61 2.88
N GLU A 5 3.78 -16.02 3.33
CA GLU A 5 2.64 -15.11 3.54
C GLU A 5 2.92 -14.12 4.66
N GLU A 6 3.54 -14.58 5.75
CA GLU A 6 3.87 -13.75 6.89
C GLU A 6 4.92 -12.69 6.53
N ILE A 7 6.00 -13.11 5.84
CA ILE A 7 7.02 -12.20 5.32
C ILE A 7 6.40 -11.18 4.36
N ALA A 8 5.54 -11.62 3.43
CA ALA A 8 4.89 -10.72 2.48
C ALA A 8 3.99 -9.69 3.19
N ASN A 9 3.28 -10.09 4.26
CA ASN A 9 2.47 -9.18 5.06
C ASN A 9 3.32 -8.15 5.84
N ASP A 10 4.43 -8.58 6.44
CA ASP A 10 5.34 -7.67 7.14
C ASP A 10 5.96 -6.63 6.18
N VAL A 11 6.40 -7.06 5.00
CA VAL A 11 6.89 -6.16 3.96
C VAL A 11 5.80 -5.21 3.46
N ALA A 12 4.57 -5.70 3.25
CA ALA A 12 3.44 -4.86 2.85
C ALA A 12 3.10 -3.81 3.92
N PHE A 13 3.16 -4.18 5.20
CA PHE A 13 2.92 -3.25 6.30
C PHE A 13 4.01 -2.16 6.36
N LYS A 14 5.28 -2.53 6.26
CA LYS A 14 6.40 -1.57 6.19
C LYS A 14 6.25 -0.60 5.03
N LEU A 15 5.81 -1.08 3.87
CA LEU A 15 5.54 -0.23 2.71
C LEU A 15 4.45 0.81 3.00
N VAL A 16 3.37 0.43 3.69
CA VAL A 16 2.32 1.38 4.12
C VAL A 16 2.88 2.42 5.07
N VAL A 17 3.70 2.02 6.05
CA VAL A 17 4.36 2.94 6.99
C VAL A 17 5.25 3.93 6.25
N CYS A 18 6.04 3.48 5.27
CA CYS A 18 6.88 4.36 4.45
C CYS A 18 6.06 5.35 3.61
N LEU A 19 4.95 4.90 3.00
CA LEU A 19 4.05 5.79 2.25
C LEU A 19 3.42 6.85 3.15
N GLN A 20 2.98 6.48 4.35
CA GLN A 20 2.44 7.41 5.33
C GLN A 20 3.49 8.43 5.78
N ALA A 21 4.72 7.97 6.04
CA ALA A 21 5.83 8.86 6.40
C ALA A 21 6.13 9.86 5.28
N CYS A 22 6.14 9.42 4.02
CA CYS A 22 6.34 10.31 2.88
C CYS A 22 5.19 11.31 2.71
N GLY A 23 3.93 10.86 2.83
CA GLY A 23 2.76 11.75 2.75
C GLY A 23 2.73 12.80 3.87
N LYS A 24 3.06 12.39 5.10
CA LYS A 24 3.22 13.33 6.22
C LYS A 24 4.38 14.30 5.98
N GLY A 25 5.55 13.80 5.58
CA GLY A 25 6.71 14.62 5.28
C GLY A 25 6.43 15.65 4.19
N GLN A 26 5.68 15.27 3.15
CA GLN A 26 5.23 16.17 2.11
C GLN A 26 4.30 17.26 2.68
N ALA A 27 3.28 16.88 3.46
CA ALA A 27 2.32 17.82 4.03
C ALA A 27 2.95 18.80 5.05
N ASP A 28 3.92 18.34 5.82
CA ASP A 28 4.64 19.15 6.82
C ASP A 28 5.70 20.07 6.16
N SER A 29 6.04 19.85 4.88
CA SER A 29 7.08 20.61 4.19
C SER A 29 6.59 21.99 3.76
N ILE A 30 7.10 23.03 4.40
CA ILE A 30 6.87 24.43 3.98
C ILE A 30 7.65 24.76 2.69
N ARG A 31 8.81 24.12 2.51
CA ARG A 31 9.63 24.31 1.30
C ARG A 31 9.19 23.37 0.19
N ASN A 32 8.95 23.95 -1.00
CA ASN A 32 8.49 23.21 -2.16
C ASN A 32 9.46 22.14 -2.63
N ASP A 33 10.77 22.38 -2.59
CA ASP A 33 11.79 21.42 -3.00
C ASP A 33 11.81 20.18 -2.09
N VAL A 34 11.68 20.37 -0.78
CA VAL A 34 11.56 19.29 0.20
C VAL A 34 10.24 18.53 0.02
N GLY A 35 9.13 19.23 -0.21
CA GLY A 35 7.84 18.60 -0.51
C GLY A 35 7.90 17.72 -1.76
N MET A 36 8.57 18.20 -2.81
CA MET A 36 8.80 17.43 -4.04
C MET A 36 9.74 16.24 -3.84
N MET A 37 10.75 16.35 -2.97
CA MET A 37 11.60 15.22 -2.59
C MET A 37 10.78 14.09 -1.93
N TRP A 38 9.92 14.44 -0.96
CA TRP A 38 9.02 13.46 -0.34
C TRP A 38 8.06 12.81 -1.33
N LEU A 39 7.52 13.60 -2.27
CA LEU A 39 6.70 13.06 -3.36
C LEU A 39 7.48 12.08 -4.23
N GLY A 40 8.74 12.39 -4.56
CA GLY A 40 9.62 11.48 -5.28
C GLY A 40 9.75 10.14 -4.58
N PHE A 41 10.06 10.14 -3.28
CA PHE A 41 10.12 8.90 -2.48
C PHE A 41 8.77 8.17 -2.44
N TYR A 42 7.66 8.89 -2.31
CA TYR A 42 6.33 8.30 -2.34
C TYR A 42 6.07 7.53 -3.64
N MET A 43 6.42 8.11 -4.79
CA MET A 43 6.21 7.49 -6.11
C MET A 43 7.04 6.21 -6.30
N GLU A 44 8.26 6.17 -5.77
CA GLU A 44 9.08 4.95 -5.75
C GLU A 44 8.43 3.85 -4.90
N TRP A 45 7.94 4.20 -3.70
CA TRP A 45 7.21 3.25 -2.85
C TRP A 45 5.92 2.74 -3.49
N VAL A 46 5.19 3.58 -4.23
CA VAL A 46 4.02 3.15 -5.01
C VAL A 46 4.41 2.13 -6.07
N THR A 47 5.52 2.33 -6.77
CA THR A 47 6.03 1.41 -7.80
C THR A 47 6.39 0.05 -7.19
N VAL A 48 7.09 0.04 -6.05
CA VAL A 48 7.38 -1.19 -5.29
C VAL A 48 6.08 -1.87 -4.84
N GLY A 49 5.12 -1.10 -4.34
CA GLY A 49 3.83 -1.58 -3.86
C GLY A 49 3.01 -2.26 -4.94
N LYS A 50 3.04 -1.72 -6.18
CA LYS A 50 2.41 -2.34 -7.35
C LYS A 50 2.97 -3.74 -7.63
N VAL A 51 4.30 -3.89 -7.62
CA VAL A 51 4.97 -5.17 -7.86
C VAL A 51 4.65 -6.17 -6.76
N LEU A 52 4.78 -5.74 -5.49
CA LEU A 52 4.49 -6.59 -4.33
C LEU A 52 3.05 -7.08 -4.33
N LYS A 53 2.07 -6.17 -4.53
CA LYS A 53 0.65 -6.52 -4.56
C LYS A 53 0.34 -7.51 -5.69
N THR A 54 0.92 -7.30 -6.88
CA THR A 54 0.77 -8.23 -8.01
C THR A 54 1.31 -9.62 -7.67
N LEU A 55 2.47 -9.70 -7.01
CA LEU A 55 3.08 -10.96 -6.59
C LEU A 55 2.21 -11.68 -5.55
N MET A 56 1.72 -10.95 -4.54
CA MET A 56 0.87 -11.52 -3.49
C MET A 56 -0.45 -12.06 -4.04
N ILE A 57 -1.06 -11.39 -5.03
CA ILE A 57 -2.26 -11.89 -5.73
C ILE A 57 -1.95 -13.18 -6.47
N LYS A 58 -0.89 -13.18 -7.30
CA LYS A 58 -0.50 -14.36 -8.11
C LYS A 58 -0.20 -15.60 -7.26
N ARG A 59 0.29 -15.40 -6.04
CA ARG A 59 0.66 -16.48 -5.12
C ARG A 59 -0.40 -16.81 -4.07
N GLY A 60 -1.55 -16.15 -4.11
CA GLY A 60 -2.64 -16.38 -3.14
C GLY A 60 -2.29 -15.96 -1.71
N TRP A 61 -1.35 -15.04 -1.53
CA TRP A 61 -0.90 -14.59 -0.20
C TRP A 61 -1.79 -13.50 0.40
N ILE A 62 -2.65 -12.86 -0.41
CA ILE A 62 -3.60 -11.85 0.07
C ILE A 62 -4.82 -12.52 0.68
N LYS A 63 -5.12 -12.15 1.93
CA LYS A 63 -6.44 -12.41 2.51
C LYS A 63 -7.44 -11.41 1.92
N VAL A 64 -8.36 -11.91 1.10
CA VAL A 64 -9.41 -11.10 0.49
C VAL A 64 -10.40 -10.67 1.58
N PRO A 65 -10.60 -9.36 1.83
CA PRO A 65 -11.63 -8.90 2.76
C PRO A 65 -13.03 -9.21 2.20
N PRO A 66 -14.08 -9.23 3.04
CA PRO A 66 -15.45 -9.38 2.56
C PRO A 66 -15.76 -8.38 1.44
N TYR A 67 -16.45 -8.85 0.40
CA TYR A 67 -16.86 -7.98 -0.69
C TYR A 67 -17.77 -6.86 -0.19
N TYR A 68 -17.59 -5.67 -0.75
CA TYR A 68 -18.49 -4.55 -0.47
C TYR A 68 -19.84 -4.79 -1.15
N TYR A 69 -20.91 -4.79 -0.36
CA TYR A 69 -22.28 -4.87 -0.85
C TYR A 69 -22.93 -3.48 -0.72
N PRO A 70 -23.21 -2.78 -1.85
CA PRO A 70 -23.84 -1.48 -1.78
C PRO A 70 -25.28 -1.61 -1.26
N PRO A 71 -25.73 -0.71 -0.37
CA PRO A 71 -27.11 -0.71 0.09
C PRO A 71 -28.07 -0.50 -1.08
N GLY A 72 -29.06 -1.40 -1.22
CA GLY A 72 -30.06 -1.34 -2.30
C GLY A 72 -29.74 -2.18 -3.54
N SER A 73 -28.63 -2.94 -3.57
CA SER A 73 -28.46 -3.98 -4.58
C SER A 73 -29.60 -5.00 -4.44
N PRO A 74 -30.33 -5.33 -5.53
CA PRO A 74 -31.32 -6.41 -5.48
C PRO A 74 -30.59 -7.65 -4.96
N GLN A 75 -31.10 -8.19 -3.86
CA GLN A 75 -30.50 -9.30 -3.15
C GLN A 75 -30.27 -10.46 -4.14
N GLN A 76 -29.08 -11.07 -4.05
CA GLN A 76 -28.82 -12.35 -4.72
C GLN A 76 -29.84 -13.40 -4.30
#